data_AF-A0A7C3XX20-F1
#
_entry.id   AF-A0A7C3XX20-F1
#
_cell.length_a   1.000
_cell.length_b   1.000
_cell.length_c   1.000
_cell.angle_alpha   90.00
_cell.angle_beta   90.00
_cell.angle_gamma   90.00
#
_symmetry.space_group_name_H-M   'P 1'
#
loop_
_entity.id
_entity.type
_entity.pdbx_description
1 polymer ?
#
loop_
_entity_poly.entity_id
_entity_poly.type
_entity_poly.pdbx_seq_one_letter_code
_entity_poly.pdbx_strand_id
1 'polypeptide(L)'
;MNPQPALSDLTKLVLKFRAERDWEQFHTPKELAISLIVEAAELLEIMQWRRDDDLARHLRRRKRAVADELADCLHSILLLASDLSIDLADAFIRKLKKTARRYPACRYRGRPDKAPALSAGGRSPRRLKPATGRA
;
A
#
# COMPACT_ATOMS: atom_id res chain seq x y z
N MET A 1 16.81 -20.60 15.37
CA MET A 1 15.89 -19.46 15.19
C MET A 1 14.56 -20.03 14.72
N ASN A 2 13.45 -19.72 15.38
CA ASN A 2 12.13 -20.09 14.86
C ASN A 2 11.89 -19.30 13.57
N PRO A 3 11.38 -19.94 12.50
CA PRO A 3 11.03 -19.22 11.28
C PRO A 3 9.99 -18.16 11.60
N GLN A 4 10.14 -16.97 11.00
CA GLN A 4 9.14 -15.91 11.11
C GLN A 4 7.83 -16.39 10.46
N PRO A 5 6.67 -16.01 10.99
CA PRO A 5 5.38 -16.41 10.43
C PRO A 5 5.25 -15.91 8.98
N ALA A 6 4.72 -16.75 8.10
CA ALA A 6 4.40 -16.35 6.75
C ALA A 6 3.17 -15.43 6.74
N LEU A 7 2.97 -14.67 5.66
CA LEU A 7 1.80 -13.81 5.51
C LEU A 7 0.49 -14.60 5.66
N SER A 8 0.46 -15.83 5.14
CA SER A 8 -0.67 -16.76 5.28
C SER A 8 -0.97 -17.14 6.73
N ASP A 9 0.06 -17.23 7.58
CA ASP A 9 -0.12 -17.55 8.99
C ASP A 9 -0.76 -16.37 9.72
N LEU A 10 -0.34 -15.15 9.40
CA LEU A 10 -0.95 -13.92 9.92
C LEU A 10 -2.41 -13.78 9.46
N THR A 11 -2.71 -14.05 8.18
CA THR A 11 -4.09 -14.05 7.67
C THR A 11 -4.98 -15.03 8.43
N LYS A 12 -4.50 -16.25 8.71
CA LYS A 12 -5.25 -17.24 9.50
C LYS A 12 -5.51 -16.76 10.92
N LEU A 13 -4.53 -16.10 11.55
CA LEU A 13 -4.69 -15.56 12.90
C LEU A 13 -5.79 -14.48 12.95
N VAL A 14 -5.79 -13.52 12.03
CA VAL A 14 -6.82 -12.46 12.02
C VAL A 14 -8.21 -12.99 11.66
N LEU A 15 -8.31 -13.95 10.74
CA LEU A 15 -9.58 -14.59 10.40
C LEU A 15 -10.15 -15.36 11.58
N LYS A 16 -9.31 -16.13 12.29
CA LYS A 16 -9.72 -16.81 13.51
C LYS A 16 -10.18 -15.82 14.58
N PHE A 17 -9.43 -14.74 14.79
CA PHE A 17 -9.78 -13.71 15.77
C PHE A 17 -11.13 -13.03 15.46
N ARG A 18 -11.39 -12.73 14.18
CA ARG A 18 -12.66 -12.18 13.69
C ARG A 18 -13.81 -13.16 13.87
N ALA A 19 -13.60 -14.43 13.52
CA ALA A 19 -14.61 -15.47 13.60
C ALA A 19 -15.02 -15.79 15.04
N GLU A 20 -14.06 -15.87 15.97
CA GLU A 20 -14.32 -16.09 17.41
C GLU A 20 -15.24 -15.04 18.04
N ARG A 21 -15.34 -13.85 17.41
CA ARG A 21 -16.14 -12.71 17.88
C ARG A 21 -17.40 -12.48 17.05
N ASP A 22 -17.64 -13.31 16.04
CA ASP A 22 -18.73 -13.14 15.07
C ASP A 22 -18.72 -11.75 14.41
N TRP A 23 -17.52 -11.19 14.17
CA TRP A 23 -17.35 -9.84 13.61
C TRP A 23 -17.45 -9.80 12.09
N GLU A 24 -17.65 -10.94 11.44
CA GLU A 24 -17.79 -11.01 9.99
C GLU A 24 -18.92 -10.12 9.45
N GLN A 25 -20.03 -10.06 10.18
CA GLN A 25 -21.20 -9.22 9.87
C GLN A 25 -20.93 -7.70 9.85
N PHE A 26 -19.92 -7.22 10.57
CA PHE A 26 -19.58 -5.79 10.65
C PHE A 26 -18.44 -5.40 9.70
N HIS A 27 -17.55 -6.33 9.42
CA HIS A 27 -16.35 -6.12 8.62
C HIS A 27 -16.62 -6.26 7.12
N THR A 28 -17.53 -5.45 6.56
CA THR A 28 -17.68 -5.40 5.09
C THR A 28 -16.43 -4.79 4.44
N PRO A 29 -16.15 -5.03 3.14
CA PRO A 29 -14.98 -4.45 2.48
C PRO A 29 -14.89 -2.91 2.59
N LYS A 30 -16.03 -2.23 2.61
CA LYS A 30 -16.10 -0.78 2.79
C LYS A 30 -15.72 -0.38 4.22
N GLU A 31 -16.24 -1.08 5.23
CA GLU A 31 -15.91 -0.80 6.63
C GLU A 31 -14.43 -1.09 6.93
N LEU A 32 -13.88 -2.20 6.42
CA LEU A 32 -12.45 -2.50 6.55
C LEU A 32 -11.54 -1.46 5.89
N ALA A 33 -11.96 -0.90 4.76
CA ALA A 33 -11.24 0.20 4.11
C ALA A 33 -11.29 1.49 4.94
N ILE A 34 -12.41 1.77 5.62
CA ILE A 34 -12.55 2.89 6.56
C ILE A 34 -11.63 2.66 7.76
N SER A 35 -11.68 1.49 8.39
CA SER A 35 -10.80 1.11 9.51
C SER A 35 -9.33 1.34 9.15
N LEU A 36 -8.88 0.86 7.99
CA LEU A 36 -7.50 1.10 7.52
C LEU A 36 -7.11 2.60 7.51
N ILE A 37 -8.01 3.48 7.09
CA ILE A 37 -7.74 4.92 7.07
C ILE A 37 -7.69 5.51 8.48
N VAL A 38 -8.54 5.02 9.39
CA VAL A 38 -8.51 5.41 10.80
C VAL A 38 -7.18 5.02 11.44
N GLU A 39 -6.75 3.77 11.33
CA GLU A 39 -5.47 3.31 11.92
C GLU A 39 -4.27 4.04 11.30
N ALA A 40 -4.33 4.35 10.00
CA ALA A 40 -3.30 5.15 9.35
C ALA A 40 -3.26 6.60 9.87
N ALA A 41 -4.42 7.15 10.26
CA ALA A 41 -4.49 8.45 10.92
C ALA A 41 -3.92 8.38 12.34
N GLU A 42 -4.23 7.34 13.12
CA GLU A 42 -3.65 7.13 14.46
C GLU A 42 -2.11 7.01 14.40
N LEU A 43 -1.59 6.28 13.41
CA LEU A 43 -0.16 6.24 13.13
C LEU A 43 0.43 7.63 12.84
N LEU A 44 -0.29 8.47 12.07
CA LEU A 44 0.11 9.84 11.76
C LEU A 44 0.07 10.73 13.02
N GLU A 45 -0.90 10.55 13.92
CA GLU A 45 -1.01 11.34 15.14
C GLU A 45 0.21 11.21 16.06
N ILE A 46 0.90 10.07 16.03
CA ILE A 46 2.17 9.89 16.74
C ILE A 46 3.24 10.88 16.24
N MET A 47 3.14 11.35 14.99
CA MET A 47 4.17 12.12 14.30
C MET A 47 3.80 13.59 14.08
N GLN A 48 2.51 13.93 14.01
CA GLN A 48 2.00 15.18 13.43
C GLN A 48 2.56 16.49 14.03
N TRP A 49 2.95 16.52 15.31
CA TRP A 49 3.43 17.74 16.01
C TRP A 49 4.93 17.73 16.30
N ARG A 50 5.74 17.04 15.47
CA ARG A 50 7.20 16.90 15.68
C ARG A 50 7.98 17.55 14.55
N ARG A 51 9.06 18.24 14.90
CA ARG A 51 10.09 18.68 13.96
C ARG A 51 11.08 17.54 13.70
N ASP A 52 11.74 17.57 12.55
CA ASP A 52 12.60 16.48 12.07
C ASP A 52 13.68 16.06 13.10
N ASP A 53 14.38 17.02 13.71
CA ASP A 53 15.45 16.75 14.68
C ASP A 53 14.97 16.06 15.97
N ASP A 54 13.70 16.26 16.32
CA ASP A 54 13.07 15.69 17.53
C ASP A 54 12.30 14.39 17.22
N LEU A 55 11.88 14.19 15.97
CA LEU A 55 11.03 13.07 15.54
C LEU A 55 11.71 11.71 15.78
N ALA A 56 12.98 11.55 15.39
CA ALA A 56 13.67 10.26 15.54
C ALA A 56 13.77 9.83 17.02
N ARG A 57 14.00 10.77 17.93
CA ARG A 57 14.03 10.51 19.38
C ARG A 57 12.63 10.17 19.91
N HIS A 58 11.62 10.88 19.42
CA HIS A 58 10.22 10.63 19.76
C HIS A 58 9.77 9.23 19.34
N LEU A 59 10.01 8.85 18.08
CA LEU A 59 9.64 7.53 17.54
C LEU A 59 10.38 6.39 18.25
N ARG A 60 11.64 6.58 18.67
CA ARG A 60 12.34 5.59 19.50
C ARG A 60 11.64 5.36 20.84
N ARG A 61 11.14 6.42 21.48
CA ARG A 61 10.37 6.34 22.74
C ARG A 61 8.97 5.79 22.55
N ARG A 62 8.36 6.01 21.38
CA ARG A 62 7.00 5.56 21.01
C ARG A 62 7.01 4.30 20.13
N LYS A 63 8.13 3.57 20.05
CA LYS A 63 8.30 2.43 19.14
C LYS A 63 7.19 1.40 19.24
N ARG A 64 6.70 1.14 20.47
CA ARG A 64 5.59 0.21 20.70
C ARG A 64 4.28 0.72 20.09
N ALA A 65 3.89 1.95 20.40
CA ALA A 65 2.69 2.57 19.80
C ALA A 65 2.76 2.54 18.26
N VAL A 66 3.91 2.92 17.68
CA VAL A 66 4.10 2.83 16.21
C VAL A 66 3.94 1.40 15.69
N ALA A 67 4.43 0.40 16.43
CA ALA A 67 4.28 -1.00 16.04
C ALA A 67 2.83 -1.47 16.13
N ASP A 68 2.09 -1.00 17.13
CA ASP A 68 0.67 -1.30 17.34
C ASP A 68 -0.15 -0.73 16.16
N GLU A 69 -0.02 0.57 15.83
CA GLU A 69 -0.77 1.17 14.70
C GLU A 69 -0.42 0.56 13.33
N LEU A 70 0.85 0.18 13.13
CA LEU A 70 1.26 -0.55 11.92
C LEU A 70 0.61 -1.94 11.84
N ALA A 71 0.43 -2.61 12.98
CA ALA A 71 -0.22 -3.90 13.06
C ALA A 71 -1.73 -3.78 12.80
N ASP A 72 -2.37 -2.70 13.28
CA ASP A 72 -3.80 -2.46 13.04
C ASP A 72 -4.10 -2.10 11.58
N CYS A 73 -3.21 -1.34 10.94
CA CYS A 73 -3.23 -1.17 9.49
C CYS A 73 -3.12 -2.52 8.76
N LEU A 74 -2.17 -3.38 9.18
CA LEU A 74 -1.98 -4.69 8.58
C LEU A 74 -3.20 -5.60 8.78
N HIS A 75 -3.82 -5.58 9.96
CA HIS A 75 -5.03 -6.33 10.27
C HIS A 75 -6.14 -6.03 9.27
N SER A 76 -6.45 -4.74 9.06
CA SER A 76 -7.47 -4.31 8.09
C SER A 76 -7.13 -4.75 6.67
N ILE A 77 -5.87 -4.65 6.26
CA ILE A 77 -5.39 -5.08 4.93
C ILE A 77 -5.56 -6.59 4.73
N LEU A 78 -5.20 -7.40 5.74
CA LEU A 78 -5.28 -8.86 5.65
C LEU A 78 -6.73 -9.35 5.54
N LEU A 79 -7.63 -8.80 6.36
CA LEU A 79 -9.06 -9.11 6.26
C LEU A 79 -9.63 -8.69 4.91
N LEU A 80 -9.33 -7.46 4.47
CA LEU A 80 -9.84 -6.94 3.20
C LEU A 80 -9.34 -7.76 2.00
N ALA A 81 -8.06 -8.14 2.00
CA ALA A 81 -7.51 -9.00 0.95
C ALA A 81 -8.17 -10.38 0.94
N SER A 82 -8.43 -10.96 2.12
CA SER A 82 -9.13 -12.24 2.25
C SER A 82 -10.55 -12.18 1.71
N ASP A 83 -11.34 -11.19 2.14
CA ASP A 83 -12.75 -11.03 1.75
C ASP A 83 -12.90 -10.77 0.24
N LEU A 84 -11.90 -10.14 -0.38
CA LEU A 84 -11.85 -9.89 -1.82
C LEU A 84 -11.16 -11.00 -2.62
N SER A 85 -10.76 -12.11 -1.98
CA SER A 85 -10.05 -13.23 -2.61
C SER A 85 -8.76 -12.80 -3.35
N ILE A 86 -8.01 -11.88 -2.75
CA ILE A 86 -6.76 -11.35 -3.29
C ILE A 86 -5.58 -12.09 -2.66
N ASP A 87 -4.76 -12.73 -3.49
CA ASP A 87 -3.41 -13.14 -3.09
C ASP A 87 -2.53 -11.89 -2.90
N LEU A 88 -2.47 -11.42 -1.65
CA LEU A 88 -1.77 -10.20 -1.28
C LEU A 88 -0.26 -10.30 -1.50
N ALA A 89 0.34 -11.48 -1.27
CA ALA A 89 1.77 -11.68 -1.45
C ALA A 89 2.15 -11.57 -2.93
N ASP A 90 1.43 -12.27 -3.81
CA ASP A 90 1.69 -12.17 -5.26
C ASP A 90 1.34 -10.77 -5.78
N ALA A 91 0.22 -10.18 -5.34
CA ALA A 91 -0.14 -8.81 -5.70
C ALA A 91 0.96 -7.79 -5.33
N PHE A 92 1.56 -7.92 -4.14
CA PHE A 92 2.67 -7.09 -3.69
C PHE A 92 3.91 -7.28 -4.58
N ILE A 93 4.30 -8.52 -4.88
CA ILE A 93 5.45 -8.83 -5.75
C ILE A 93 5.24 -8.27 -7.16
N ARG A 94 4.06 -8.48 -7.76
CA ARG A 94 3.72 -7.92 -9.08
C ARG A 94 3.78 -6.39 -9.07
N LYS A 95 3.27 -5.76 -8.02
CA LYS A 95 3.31 -4.29 -7.86
C LYS A 95 4.75 -3.78 -7.75
N LEU A 96 5.61 -4.42 -6.96
CA LEU A 96 7.02 -4.04 -6.86
C LEU A 96 7.74 -4.16 -8.20
N LYS A 97 7.54 -5.24 -8.95
CA LYS A 97 8.10 -5.40 -10.30
C LYS A 97 7.65 -4.27 -11.24
N LYS A 98 6.37 -3.89 -11.20
CA LYS A 98 5.83 -2.75 -11.98
C LYS A 98 6.45 -1.42 -11.54
N THR A 99 6.60 -1.19 -10.23
CA THR A 99 7.21 0.02 -9.67
C THR A 99 8.69 0.12 -10.03
N ALA A 100 9.46 -0.97 -9.94
CA ALA A 100 10.88 -0.99 -10.30
C ALA A 100 11.11 -0.66 -11.79
N ARG A 101 10.21 -1.07 -12.69
CA ARG A 101 10.24 -0.67 -14.10
C ARG A 101 9.97 0.83 -14.29
N ARG A 102 9.10 1.42 -13.46
CA ARG A 102 8.79 2.85 -13.48
C ARG A 102 9.90 3.70 -12.86
N TYR A 103 10.59 3.15 -11.85
CA TYR A 103 11.65 3.82 -11.08
C TYR A 103 12.92 2.96 -11.07
N PRO A 104 13.64 2.87 -12.21
CA PRO A 104 14.86 2.06 -12.28
C PRO A 104 15.96 2.60 -11.37
N ALA A 105 16.64 1.70 -10.65
CA ALA A 105 17.63 2.05 -9.64
C ALA A 105 18.78 2.91 -10.19
N CYS A 106 19.24 2.64 -11.42
CA CYS A 106 20.31 3.42 -12.06
C CYS A 106 19.97 4.92 -12.25
N ARG A 107 18.68 5.26 -12.27
CA ARG A 107 18.20 6.63 -12.48
C ARG A 107 17.71 7.31 -11.19
N TYR A 108 17.13 6.53 -10.27
CA TYR A 108 16.42 7.06 -9.10
C TYR A 108 17.14 6.82 -7.76
N ARG A 109 18.30 6.17 -7.72
CA ARG A 109 19.08 5.98 -6.48
C ARG A 109 19.43 7.33 -5.86
N GLY A 110 18.97 7.56 -4.62
CA GLY A 110 19.24 8.76 -3.84
C GLY A 110 18.50 10.02 -4.31
N ARG A 111 17.51 9.90 -5.21
CA ARG A 111 16.74 11.04 -5.73
C ARG A 111 15.27 10.93 -5.33
N PRO A 112 14.64 12.02 -4.84
CA PRO A 112 13.21 12.03 -4.51
C PRO A 112 12.29 12.23 -5.73
N ASP A 113 12.86 12.29 -6.94
CA ASP A 113 12.16 12.66 -8.17
C ASP A 113 10.95 11.75 -8.46
N LYS A 114 9.80 12.35 -8.75
CA LYS A 114 8.64 11.61 -9.28
C LYS A 114 8.88 11.24 -10.74
N ALA A 115 8.61 9.99 -11.10
CA ALA A 115 8.63 9.57 -12.50
C ALA A 115 7.42 10.15 -13.23
N PRO A 116 7.58 10.64 -14.48
CA PRO A 116 6.46 11.08 -15.29
C PRO A 116 5.37 10.00 -15.35
N ALA A 117 4.11 10.41 -15.42
CA ALA A 117 2.99 9.47 -15.53
C ALA A 117 3.16 8.61 -16.79
N LEU A 118 2.92 7.31 -16.67
CA LEU A 118 2.82 6.45 -17.86
C LEU A 118 1.65 7.00 -18.69
N SER A 119 1.92 7.50 -19.89
CA SER A 119 0.87 7.82 -20.85
C SER A 119 0.02 6.55 -21.05
N ALA A 120 -1.22 6.59 -20.58
CA ALA A 120 -2.17 5.52 -20.80
C ALA A 120 -2.53 5.49 -22.30
N GLY A 121 -2.08 4.47 -23.02
CA GLY A 121 -2.62 4.09 -24.32
C GLY A 121 -2.07 4.87 -25.51
N GLY A 122 -1.53 4.13 -26.48
CA GLY A 122 -1.10 4.67 -27.77
C GLY A 122 -2.24 5.33 -28.53
N ARG A 123 -1.95 6.50 -29.11
CA ARG A 123 -2.47 6.84 -30.42
C ARG A 123 -1.27 7.02 -31.32
N SER A 124 -1.13 6.11 -32.29
CA SER A 124 -0.26 6.34 -33.43
C SER A 124 -0.63 7.70 -34.03
N PRO A 125 0.33 8.61 -34.29
CA PRO A 125 0.00 9.88 -34.91
C PRO A 125 -0.58 9.56 -36.28
N ARG A 126 -1.89 9.83 -36.48
CA ARG A 126 -2.49 9.80 -37.81
C ARG A 126 -1.65 10.72 -38.69
N ARG A 127 -0.90 10.12 -39.61
CA ARG A 127 -0.20 10.84 -40.68
C ARG A 127 -1.27 11.62 -41.43
N LEU A 128 -1.31 12.93 -41.26
CA LEU A 128 -2.06 13.81 -42.16
C LEU A 128 -1.43 13.62 -43.53
N LYS A 129 -2.18 13.00 -44.46
CA LYS A 129 -1.81 13.01 -45.87
C LYS A 129 -1.89 14.46 -46.36
N PRO A 130 -0.91 14.94 -47.16
CA PRO A 130 -1.03 16.25 -47.76
C PRO A 130 -2.20 16.24 -48.75
N ALA A 131 -3.06 17.25 -48.67
CA ALA A 131 -4.08 17.49 -49.67
C ALA A 131 -3.38 17.87 -50.99
N THR A 132 -3.29 16.89 -51.90
CA THR A 132 -2.93 17.12 -53.29
C THR A 132 -4.11 17.79 -54.00
N GLY A 133 -3.98 19.07 -54.29
CA GLY A 133 -4.14 19.66 -55.62
C GLY A 133 -5.52 19.80 -56.28
N ARG A 134 -5.75 21.05 -56.74
CA ARG A 134 -6.54 21.54 -57.90
C ARG A 134 -8.08 21.50 -57.75
N ALA A 135 -8.84 22.46 -58.26
CA ALA A 135 -8.60 23.41 -59.37
C ALA A 135 -8.64 24.88 -58.93
#